data_AF-A0A3B1CYC1-F1
#
_entry.id   AF-A0A3B1CYC1-F1
#
_cell.length_a   1.000
_cell.length_b   1.000
_cell.length_c   1.000
_cell.angle_alpha   90.00
_cell.angle_beta   90.00
_cell.angle_gamma   90.00
#
_symmetry.space_group_name_H-M   'P 1'
#
loop_
_entity.id
_entity.type
_entity.pdbx_description
1 polymer ?
#
loop_
_entity_poly.entity_id
_entity_poly.type
_entity_poly.pdbx_seq_one_letter_code
_entity_poly.pdbx_strand_id
1 'polypeptide(L)'
;RQMIEGVRASSGEFLLFLHADTVVNPNSLENIRSALLTQGVAGGAYRIQIDSKALRYKVWSAIINFRSRWFKLPYGDQAIFIKRELYDAIGGFEDVPIMEDIRLISAMKMMGRLVILDNVAVTSARKWEKDGLLYGTLRNWSMLIAHKMGVSPEKLVSWYYKG
;
A
#
# COMPACT_ATOMS: atom_id res chain seq x y z
N ARG A 1 10.69 9.31 -3.29
CA ARG A 1 12.18 9.21 -3.16
C ARG A 1 12.71 8.11 -2.23
N GLN A 2 12.33 8.04 -0.95
CA GLN A 2 12.93 7.05 -0.02
C GLN A 2 12.78 5.59 -0.50
N MET A 3 11.62 5.21 -1.04
CA MET A 3 11.39 3.86 -1.56
C MET A 3 12.31 3.49 -2.73
N ILE A 4 12.59 4.43 -3.64
CA ILE A 4 13.46 4.20 -4.81
C ILE A 4 14.88 3.90 -4.37
N GLU A 5 15.41 4.69 -3.43
CA GLU A 5 16.75 4.45 -2.88
C GLU A 5 16.81 3.11 -2.12
N GLY A 6 15.74 2.75 -1.40
CA GLY A 6 15.62 1.44 -0.77
C GLY A 6 15.72 0.28 -1.77
N VAL A 7 15.06 0.39 -2.92
CA VAL A 7 15.17 -0.63 -3.99
C VAL A 7 16.60 -0.71 -4.52
N ARG A 8 17.25 0.43 -4.78
CA ARG A 8 18.63 0.49 -5.28
C ARG A 8 19.64 -0.15 -4.33
N ALA A 9 19.44 0.03 -3.02
CA ALA A 9 20.30 -0.54 -1.99
C ALA A 9 20.02 -2.02 -1.70
N SER A 10 18.92 -2.57 -2.21
CA SER A 10 18.49 -3.95 -1.97
C SER A 10 18.94 -4.90 -3.10
N SER A 11 19.25 -6.15 -2.76
CA SER A 11 19.69 -7.19 -3.71
C SER A 11 18.74 -8.39 -3.84
N GLY A 12 17.67 -8.43 -3.04
CA GLY A 12 16.72 -9.55 -3.02
C GLY A 12 15.85 -9.65 -4.27
N GLU A 13 15.44 -10.87 -4.63
CA GLU A 13 14.52 -11.17 -5.74
C GLU A 13 13.09 -10.70 -5.47
N PHE A 14 12.70 -10.63 -4.20
CA PHE A 14 11.40 -10.13 -3.75
C PHE A 14 11.60 -8.81 -3.03
N LEU A 15 10.74 -7.85 -3.35
CA LEU A 15 10.70 -6.53 -2.73
C LEU A 15 9.51 -6.47 -1.78
N LEU A 16 9.76 -5.96 -0.58
CA LEU A 16 8.74 -5.63 0.41
C LEU A 16 8.95 -4.17 0.80
N PHE A 17 7.92 -3.36 0.62
CA PHE A 17 7.92 -1.94 0.95
C PHE A 17 7.30 -1.74 2.32
N LEU A 18 8.07 -1.20 3.26
CA LEU A 18 7.61 -0.90 4.61
C LEU A 18 7.73 0.60 4.87
N HIS A 19 6.65 1.18 5.39
CA HIS A 19 6.71 2.53 5.93
C HIS A 19 7.48 2.51 7.25
N ALA A 20 8.15 3.62 7.58
CA ALA A 20 8.99 3.71 8.78
C ALA A 20 8.23 3.49 10.11
N ASP A 21 6.91 3.66 10.09
CA ASP A 21 6.00 3.46 11.21
C ASP A 21 5.21 2.14 11.13
N THR A 22 5.59 1.25 10.21
CA THR A 22 4.94 -0.05 9.97
C THR A 22 5.89 -1.21 10.25
N VAL A 23 5.41 -2.19 11.01
CA VAL A 23 6.13 -3.43 11.32
C VAL A 23 5.34 -4.65 10.83
N VAL A 24 6.05 -5.67 10.36
CA VAL A 24 5.48 -6.97 9.98
C VAL A 24 6.14 -8.07 10.80
N ASN A 25 5.44 -9.18 11.00
CA ASN A 25 6.04 -10.34 11.68
C ASN A 25 7.11 -10.96 10.76
N PRO A 26 8.38 -11.11 11.19
CA PRO A 26 9.42 -11.73 10.37
C PRO A 26 9.04 -13.14 9.89
N ASN A 27 8.28 -13.89 10.68
CA ASN A 27 7.83 -15.23 10.33
C ASN A 27 6.77 -15.23 9.20
N SER A 28 6.16 -14.08 8.88
CA SER A 28 5.22 -13.99 7.76
C SER A 28 5.89 -13.71 6.42
N LEU A 29 7.20 -13.48 6.38
CA LEU A 29 7.92 -13.20 5.12
C LEU A 29 7.91 -14.41 4.17
N GLU A 30 7.91 -15.64 4.71
CA GLU A 30 7.81 -16.84 3.87
C GLU A 30 6.46 -16.94 3.13
N ASN A 31 5.41 -16.33 3.70
CA ASN A 31 4.10 -16.26 3.04
C ASN A 31 4.13 -15.32 1.82
N ILE A 32 4.95 -14.27 1.85
CA ILE A 32 5.18 -13.42 0.68
C ILE A 32 5.81 -14.25 -0.44
N ARG A 33 6.89 -14.98 -0.11
CA ARG A 33 7.59 -15.82 -1.06
C ARG A 33 6.65 -16.85 -1.69
N SER A 34 5.93 -17.58 -0.85
CA SER A 34 4.95 -18.58 -1.30
C SER A 34 3.88 -17.97 -2.22
N ALA A 35 3.38 -16.78 -1.89
CA ALA A 35 2.41 -16.07 -2.71
C ALA A 35 2.97 -15.64 -4.06
N LEU A 36 4.18 -15.05 -4.08
CA LEU A 36 4.84 -14.60 -5.31
C LEU A 36 5.26 -15.76 -6.22
N LEU A 37 5.57 -16.92 -5.66
CA LEU A 37 5.87 -18.13 -6.44
C LEU A 37 4.61 -18.76 -7.07
N THR A 38 3.41 -18.39 -6.61
CA THR A 38 2.18 -18.91 -7.19
C THR A 38 1.92 -18.29 -8.56
N GLN A 39 1.62 -19.13 -9.57
CA GLN A 39 1.39 -18.67 -10.93
C GLN A 39 0.29 -17.58 -11.01
N GLY A 40 0.55 -16.60 -11.87
CA GLY A 40 -0.34 -15.46 -12.13
C GLY A 40 -0.38 -14.39 -11.05
N VAL A 41 0.35 -14.54 -9.93
CA VAL A 41 0.46 -13.49 -8.89
C VAL A 41 1.49 -12.46 -9.31
N ALA A 42 1.04 -11.21 -9.48
CA ALA A 42 1.91 -10.07 -9.73
C ALA A 42 2.51 -9.52 -8.43
N GLY A 43 1.73 -9.55 -7.35
CA GLY A 43 2.17 -9.12 -6.04
C GLY A 43 1.02 -9.00 -5.06
N GLY A 44 1.20 -8.21 -4.02
CA GLY A 44 0.19 -8.13 -2.98
C GLY A 44 0.52 -7.19 -1.86
N ALA A 45 -0.22 -7.34 -0.77
CA ALA A 45 -0.01 -6.62 0.47
C ALA A 45 -0.48 -7.46 1.66
N TYR A 46 -0.10 -7.07 2.86
CA TYR A 46 -0.68 -7.58 4.09
C TYR A 46 -2.01 -6.90 4.41
N ARG A 47 -2.72 -7.43 5.41
CA ARG A 47 -3.78 -6.67 6.08
C ARG A 47 -3.16 -5.58 6.94
N ILE A 48 -3.86 -4.47 7.12
CA ILE A 48 -3.45 -3.43 8.06
C ILE A 48 -4.02 -3.70 9.45
N GLN A 49 -3.24 -3.36 10.47
CA GLN A 49 -3.71 -3.17 11.84
C GLN A 49 -3.12 -1.88 12.39
N ILE A 50 -3.97 -1.00 12.91
CA ILE A 50 -3.52 0.22 13.59
C ILE A 50 -3.13 -0.14 15.03
N ASP A 51 -1.94 0.27 15.46
CA ASP A 51 -1.40 0.04 16.80
C ASP A 51 -2.09 0.93 17.84
N SER A 52 -3.29 0.50 18.27
CA SER A 52 -4.04 1.15 19.35
C SER A 52 -5.00 0.18 20.02
N LYS A 53 -5.18 0.35 21.33
CA LYS A 53 -6.14 -0.43 22.13
C LYS A 53 -7.60 -0.02 21.90
N ALA A 54 -7.85 1.18 21.38
CA ALA A 54 -9.21 1.70 21.25
C ALA A 54 -9.99 0.98 20.13
N LEU A 55 -11.23 0.57 20.45
CA LEU A 55 -12.08 -0.22 19.56
C LEU A 55 -12.29 0.42 18.18
N ARG A 56 -12.35 1.75 18.12
CA ARG A 56 -12.49 2.51 16.87
C ARG A 56 -11.42 2.17 15.84
N TYR A 57 -10.16 1.96 16.25
CA TYR A 57 -9.07 1.65 15.33
C TYR A 57 -9.12 0.20 14.84
N LYS A 58 -9.66 -0.73 15.64
CA LYS A 58 -9.91 -2.11 15.22
C LYS A 58 -10.99 -2.17 14.15
N VAL A 59 -12.12 -1.48 14.38
CA VAL A 59 -13.20 -1.34 13.40
C VAL A 59 -12.68 -0.69 12.12
N TRP A 60 -11.86 0.35 12.25
CA TRP A 60 -11.30 1.02 11.08
C TRP A 60 -10.35 0.15 10.26
N SER A 61 -9.47 -0.58 10.94
CA SER A 61 -8.59 -1.56 10.30
C SER A 61 -9.41 -2.60 9.52
N ALA A 62 -10.54 -3.06 10.08
CA ALA A 62 -11.44 -3.98 9.39
C ALA A 62 -12.07 -3.36 8.12
N ILE A 63 -12.53 -2.11 8.18
CA ILE A 63 -13.09 -1.39 7.02
C ILE A 63 -12.04 -1.25 5.92
N ILE A 64 -10.82 -0.83 6.27
CA ILE A 64 -9.71 -0.69 5.32
C ILE A 64 -9.41 -2.04 4.67
N ASN A 65 -9.27 -3.10 5.46
CA ASN A 65 -8.98 -4.44 4.97
C ASN A 65 -10.07 -4.97 4.03
N PHE A 66 -11.35 -4.77 4.38
CA PHE A 66 -12.49 -5.17 3.55
C PHE A 66 -12.45 -4.46 2.19
N ARG A 67 -12.28 -3.13 2.19
CA ARG A 67 -12.16 -2.32 0.98
C ARG A 67 -10.98 -2.78 0.11
N SER A 68 -9.79 -2.91 0.70
CA SER A 68 -8.59 -3.30 -0.03
C SER A 68 -8.72 -4.69 -0.65
N ARG A 69 -9.38 -5.63 0.05
CA ARG A 69 -9.65 -6.99 -0.47
C ARG A 69 -10.66 -6.99 -1.61
N TRP A 70 -11.70 -6.15 -1.53
CA TRP A 70 -12.76 -6.06 -2.54
C TRP A 70 -12.30 -5.35 -3.81
N PHE A 71 -11.66 -4.19 -3.68
CA PHE A 71 -11.21 -3.39 -4.83
C PHE A 71 -9.84 -3.81 -5.36
N LYS A 72 -9.11 -4.68 -4.65
CA LYS A 72 -7.71 -5.03 -4.94
C LYS A 72 -6.84 -3.78 -5.04
N LEU A 73 -6.98 -2.89 -4.07
CA LEU A 73 -6.29 -1.61 -4.00
C LEU A 73 -5.78 -1.37 -2.58
N PRO A 74 -4.75 -2.11 -2.13
CA PRO A 74 -4.14 -1.86 -0.83
C PRO A 74 -3.58 -0.44 -0.75
N TYR A 75 -3.41 0.06 0.48
CA TYR A 75 -2.67 1.30 0.73
C TYR A 75 -1.17 1.00 0.90
N GLY A 76 -0.30 2.01 0.78
CA GLY A 76 1.15 1.83 0.99
C GLY A 76 1.53 1.29 2.37
N ASP A 77 0.75 1.67 3.39
CA ASP A 77 0.92 1.21 4.78
C ASP A 77 0.53 -0.27 4.99
N GLN A 78 -0.04 -0.93 3.98
CA GLN A 78 -0.34 -2.36 4.00
C GLN A 78 0.85 -3.24 3.64
N ALA A 79 2.05 -2.67 3.57
CA ALA A 79 3.28 -3.41 3.30
C ALA A 79 3.22 -4.17 1.97
N ILE A 80 3.32 -3.39 0.88
CA ILE A 80 3.21 -3.88 -0.50
C ILE A 80 4.41 -4.76 -0.83
N PHE A 81 4.19 -5.88 -1.52
CA PHE A 81 5.24 -6.77 -1.99
C PHE A 81 5.08 -7.16 -3.47
N ILE A 82 6.21 -7.36 -4.14
CA ILE A 82 6.32 -7.63 -5.58
C ILE A 82 7.62 -8.37 -5.90
N LYS A 83 7.69 -9.10 -7.02
CA LYS A 83 8.96 -9.57 -7.58
C LYS A 83 9.77 -8.39 -8.13
N ARG A 84 11.08 -8.39 -7.92
CA ARG A 84 11.98 -7.37 -8.48
C ARG A 84 11.86 -7.29 -10.00
N GLU A 85 11.92 -8.44 -10.68
CA GLU A 85 11.81 -8.50 -12.14
C GLU A 85 10.54 -7.80 -12.65
N LEU A 86 9.42 -7.99 -11.95
CA LEU A 86 8.17 -7.34 -12.31
C LEU A 86 8.17 -5.86 -11.97
N TYR A 87 8.73 -5.48 -10.82
CA TYR A 87 8.90 -4.08 -10.44
C TYR A 87 9.71 -3.31 -11.49
N ASP A 88 10.81 -3.89 -11.95
CA ASP A 88 11.65 -3.28 -12.99
C ASP A 88 10.91 -3.24 -14.34
N ALA A 89 10.18 -4.31 -14.69
CA ALA A 89 9.41 -4.38 -15.94
C ALA A 89 8.26 -3.35 -16.02
N ILE A 90 7.63 -3.00 -14.89
CA ILE A 90 6.57 -1.98 -14.84
C ILE A 90 7.10 -0.55 -14.62
N GLY A 91 8.43 -0.37 -14.59
CA GLY A 91 9.08 0.93 -14.41
C GLY A 91 9.22 1.40 -12.95
N GLY A 92 8.83 0.56 -11.98
CA GLY A 92 8.98 0.81 -10.55
C GLY A 92 8.13 1.94 -9.98
N PHE A 93 8.59 2.52 -8.87
CA PHE A 93 7.98 3.71 -8.29
C PHE A 93 8.30 4.95 -9.11
N GLU A 94 7.27 5.75 -9.36
CA GLU A 94 7.41 7.06 -9.97
C GLU A 94 7.74 8.11 -8.91
N ASP A 95 8.59 9.09 -9.25
CA ASP A 95 8.91 10.22 -8.36
C ASP A 95 7.78 11.26 -8.39
N VAL A 96 6.60 10.86 -7.88
CA VAL A 96 5.42 11.73 -7.71
C VAL A 96 5.24 12.11 -6.24
N PRO A 97 4.63 13.28 -5.94
CA PRO A 97 4.53 13.76 -4.55
C PRO A 97 3.51 12.98 -3.70
N ILE A 98 2.50 12.38 -4.34
CA ILE A 98 1.47 11.56 -3.69
C ILE A 98 1.07 10.40 -4.62
N MET A 99 0.46 9.37 -4.03
CA MET A 99 -0.17 8.26 -4.74
C MET A 99 0.79 7.36 -5.55
N GLU A 100 2.09 7.41 -5.26
CA GLU A 100 3.09 6.51 -5.85
C GLU A 100 2.68 5.02 -5.71
N ASP A 101 2.17 4.63 -4.54
CA ASP A 101 1.68 3.28 -4.25
C ASP A 101 0.52 2.87 -5.16
N ILE A 102 -0.42 3.78 -5.41
CA ILE A 102 -1.62 3.48 -6.22
C ILE A 102 -1.23 3.24 -7.67
N ARG A 103 -0.24 3.98 -8.17
CA ARG A 103 0.27 3.80 -9.54
C ARG A 103 1.00 2.47 -9.67
N LEU A 104 1.87 2.15 -8.71
CA LEU A 104 2.54 0.86 -8.66
C LEU A 104 1.51 -0.29 -8.62
N ILE A 105 0.54 -0.23 -7.72
CA ILE A 105 -0.54 -1.23 -7.60
C ILE A 105 -1.33 -1.35 -8.90
N SER A 106 -1.67 -0.23 -9.54
CA SER A 106 -2.42 -0.23 -10.79
C SER A 106 -1.62 -0.90 -11.92
N ALA A 107 -0.33 -0.61 -12.03
CA ALA A 107 0.55 -1.27 -12.98
C ALA A 107 0.68 -2.78 -12.70
N MET A 108 0.84 -3.17 -11.42
CA MET A 108 0.87 -4.58 -11.02
C MET A 108 -0.41 -5.33 -11.40
N LYS A 109 -1.58 -4.70 -11.27
CA LYS A 109 -2.88 -5.29 -11.64
C LYS A 109 -3.00 -5.59 -13.14
N MET A 110 -2.31 -4.81 -13.98
CA MET A 110 -2.29 -5.09 -15.42
C MET A 110 -1.44 -6.33 -15.75
N MET A 111 -0.50 -6.69 -14.87
CA MET A 111 0.43 -7.79 -15.08
C MET A 111 -0.04 -9.11 -14.45
N GLY A 112 -1.00 -9.07 -13.52
CA GLY A 112 -1.52 -10.27 -12.88
C GLY A 112 -2.40 -10.01 -11.66
N ARG A 113 -2.72 -11.07 -10.93
CA ARG A 113 -3.59 -10.98 -9.75
C ARG A 113 -2.84 -10.41 -8.55
N LEU A 114 -3.53 -9.56 -7.80
CA LEU A 114 -3.08 -9.10 -6.49
C LEU A 114 -3.66 -9.95 -5.38
N VAL A 115 -2.82 -10.34 -4.43
CA VAL A 115 -3.22 -11.09 -3.25
C VAL A 115 -3.13 -10.22 -2.00
N ILE A 116 -4.05 -10.41 -1.07
CA ILE A 116 -3.98 -9.79 0.26
C ILE A 116 -3.78 -10.93 1.25
N LEU A 117 -2.60 -10.98 1.88
CA LEU A 117 -2.26 -12.00 2.87
C LEU A 117 -2.99 -11.74 4.18
N ASP A 118 -3.35 -12.81 4.89
CA ASP A 118 -4.08 -12.69 6.16
C ASP A 118 -3.21 -12.25 7.34
N ASN A 119 -1.88 -12.29 7.19
CA ASN A 119 -0.97 -11.68 8.15
C ASN A 119 -1.13 -10.15 8.14
N VAL A 120 -0.73 -9.53 9.25
CA VAL A 120 -0.93 -8.10 9.50
C VAL A 120 0.37 -7.31 9.48
N ALA A 121 0.33 -6.18 8.78
CA ALA A 121 1.23 -5.06 8.93
C ALA A 121 0.66 -4.13 9.99
N VAL A 122 1.40 -3.96 11.08
CA VAL A 122 1.00 -3.12 12.21
C VAL A 122 1.59 -1.72 12.00
N THR A 123 0.74 -0.71 11.88
CA THR A 123 1.15 0.68 11.65
C THR A 123 0.79 1.58 12.82
N SER A 124 1.54 2.66 13.02
CA SER A 124 1.31 3.59 14.12
C SER A 124 -0.02 4.36 14.02
N ALA A 125 -0.72 4.52 15.15
CA ALA A 125 -1.92 5.33 15.23
C ALA A 125 -1.66 6.85 15.10
N ARG A 126 -0.42 7.31 15.24
CA ARG A 126 -0.07 8.75 15.29
C ARG A 126 -0.59 9.54 14.10
N LYS A 127 -0.47 8.99 12.89
CA LYS A 127 -0.97 9.62 11.65
C LYS A 127 -2.48 9.82 11.71
N TRP A 128 -3.20 8.83 12.22
CA TRP A 128 -4.66 8.82 12.34
C TRP A 128 -5.16 9.72 13.48
N GLU A 129 -4.38 9.88 14.53
CA GLU A 129 -4.65 10.80 15.63
C GLU A 129 -4.48 12.26 15.22
N LYS A 130 -3.47 12.54 14.39
CA LYS A 130 -3.20 13.89 13.89
C LYS A 130 -4.20 14.34 12.82
N ASP A 131 -4.46 13.49 11.82
CA ASP A 131 -5.30 13.87 10.67
C ASP A 131 -6.80 13.64 10.92
N GLY A 132 -7.16 12.93 11.99
CA GLY A 132 -8.53 12.50 12.24
C GLY A 132 -8.94 11.32 11.36
N LEU A 133 -9.47 10.28 12.00
CA LEU A 133 -9.71 8.97 11.40
C LEU A 133 -10.66 9.01 10.18
N LEU A 134 -11.76 9.75 10.32
CA LEU A 134 -12.76 9.96 9.26
C LEU A 134 -12.24 10.89 8.17
N TYR A 135 -11.63 12.01 8.56
CA TYR A 135 -11.13 13.02 7.61
C TYR A 135 -10.02 12.46 6.72
N GLY A 136 -9.02 11.81 7.30
CA GLY A 136 -7.94 11.17 6.53
C GLY A 136 -8.46 10.09 5.56
N THR A 137 -9.50 9.36 5.95
CA THR A 137 -10.10 8.33 5.10
C THR A 137 -10.94 8.91 3.97
N LEU A 138 -11.81 9.87 4.27
CA LEU A 138 -12.61 10.55 3.27
C LEU A 138 -11.72 11.29 2.27
N ARG A 139 -10.61 11.89 2.74
CA ARG A 139 -9.57 12.45 1.89
C ARG A 139 -8.97 11.39 0.97
N ASN A 140 -8.50 10.27 1.51
CA ASN A 140 -7.95 9.17 0.71
C ASN A 140 -8.97 8.60 -0.29
N TRP A 141 -10.23 8.49 0.09
CA TRP A 141 -11.31 8.01 -0.78
C TRP A 141 -11.62 9.01 -1.88
N SER A 142 -11.68 10.30 -1.56
CA SER A 142 -11.87 11.36 -2.56
C SER A 142 -10.74 11.36 -3.60
N MET A 143 -9.49 11.15 -3.18
CA MET A 143 -8.35 11.02 -4.08
C MET A 143 -8.44 9.78 -4.96
N LEU A 144 -8.84 8.63 -4.39
CA LEU A 144 -9.05 7.40 -5.15
C LEU A 144 -10.17 7.53 -6.19
N ILE A 145 -11.29 8.16 -5.81
CA ILE A 145 -12.42 8.40 -6.71
C ILE A 145 -12.01 9.36 -7.82
N ALA A 146 -11.37 10.47 -7.48
CA ALA A 146 -10.91 11.46 -8.44
C ALA A 146 -9.88 10.86 -9.41
N HIS A 147 -8.93 10.06 -8.92
CA HIS A 147 -8.01 9.32 -9.77
C HIS A 147 -8.72 8.36 -10.72
N LYS A 148 -9.72 7.60 -10.22
CA LYS A 148 -10.54 6.71 -11.05
C LYS A 148 -11.36 7.47 -12.10
N MET A 149 -11.75 8.72 -11.81
CA MET A 149 -12.43 9.62 -12.75
C MET A 149 -11.47 10.30 -13.74
N GLY A 150 -10.18 9.95 -13.74
CA GLY A 150 -9.19 10.50 -14.67
C GLY A 150 -8.64 11.87 -14.27
N VAL A 151 -8.85 12.31 -13.02
CA VAL A 151 -8.21 13.53 -12.51
C VAL A 151 -6.70 13.31 -12.43
N SER A 152 -5.95 14.22 -13.03
CA SER A 152 -4.50 14.10 -13.11
C SER A 152 -3.85 14.16 -11.71
N PRO A 153 -2.77 13.40 -11.46
CA PRO A 153 -2.08 13.38 -10.17
C PRO A 153 -1.68 14.78 -9.66
N GLU A 154 -1.33 15.70 -10.56
CA GLU A 154 -0.92 17.06 -10.22
C GLU A 154 -2.06 17.87 -9.59
N LYS A 155 -3.30 17.66 -10.03
CA LYS A 155 -4.48 18.26 -9.39
C LYS A 155 -4.74 17.67 -8.01
N LEU A 156 -4.54 16.37 -7.84
CA LEU A 156 -4.69 15.69 -6.54
C LEU A 156 -3.66 16.19 -5.52
N VAL A 157 -2.40 16.40 -5.95
CA VAL A 157 -1.35 17.04 -5.15
C VAL A 157 -1.81 18.42 -4.68
N SER A 158 -2.36 19.23 -5.58
CA SER A 158 -2.82 20.58 -5.25
C SER A 158 -3.94 20.60 -4.19
N TRP A 159 -4.81 19.58 -4.18
CA TRP A 159 -5.88 19.44 -3.18
C TRP A 159 -5.35 18.91 -1.85
N TYR A 160 -4.34 18.04 -1.89
CA TYR A 160 -3.73 17.46 -0.69
C TYR A 160 -2.93 18.49 0.12
N TYR A 161 -2.24 19.44 -0.53
CA TYR A 161 -1.42 20.46 0.15
C TYR A 161 -2.16 21.77 0.46
N LYS A 162 -3.39 21.97 -0.05
CA LYS A 162 -4.20 23.18 0.20
C LYS A 162 -5.22 23.04 1.34
N GLY A 163 -5.42 21.84 1.89
CA GLY A 163 -6.32 21.56 3.02
C GLY A 163 -5.55 21.16 4.26
#